data_AF-A0A939XR59-F1
#
_entry.id   AF-A0A939XR59-F1
#
_cell.length_a   1.000
_cell.length_b   1.000
_cell.length_c   1.000
_cell.angle_alpha   90.00
_cell.angle_beta   90.00
_cell.angle_gamma   90.00
#
_symmetry.space_group_name_H-M   'P 1'
#
loop_
_entity.id
_entity.type
_entity.pdbx_description
1 polymer ?
#
loop_
_entity_poly.entity_id
_entity_poly.type
_entity_poly.pdbx_seq_one_letter_code
_entity_poly.pdbx_strand_id
1 'polypeptide(L)'
;MKKILILICAAACVLSVSCNSGSNELTFKNFKDSIGETDGKLVYSSVASIDFPVDGDKKLAKTIREWIVSYSQGGKLHGDNYQKYVSGIAQKIFDKPDSPKNAKGNYENSLEIDLLCDTTKYVTMTSLVYHAAGSWYGVHKSVGVTFRKSDGKIFDSQMIDPSAISKLRLLIVAHMPEALCIEGNPNLSDYINKDALENVDGNLLVKMPGAFMPYIDGDGNVVVTYGLQEIAAYDYGEVEVVIPKDDILPLLTEDGKLFF
;
A
#
# COMPACT_ATOMS: atom_id res chain seq x y z
N MET A 1 -30.69 -3.43 20.95
CA MET A 1 -29.74 -2.75 20.05
C MET A 1 -28.34 -2.92 20.63
N LYS A 2 -27.55 -3.86 20.10
CA LYS A 2 -26.16 -4.05 20.51
C LYS A 2 -25.32 -2.96 19.84
N LYS A 3 -24.65 -2.13 20.64
CA LYS A 3 -23.67 -1.17 20.16
C LYS A 3 -22.48 -1.97 19.64
N ILE A 4 -22.27 -1.98 18.33
CA ILE A 4 -21.04 -2.47 17.72
C ILE A 4 -20.00 -1.37 17.96
N LEU A 5 -19.05 -1.67 18.86
CA LEU A 5 -17.87 -0.87 19.08
C LEU A 5 -16.90 -1.25 17.95
N ILE A 6 -16.79 -0.42 16.91
CA ILE A 6 -15.74 -0.58 15.91
C ILE A 6 -14.45 -0.11 16.60
N LEU A 7 -13.60 -1.07 16.98
CA LEU A 7 -12.24 -0.77 17.38
C LEU A 7 -11.50 -0.34 16.11
N ILE A 8 -11.36 0.97 15.93
CA ILE A 8 -10.42 1.51 14.96
C ILE A 8 -9.05 1.34 15.61
N CYS A 9 -8.32 0.28 15.22
CA CYS A 9 -6.88 0.25 15.46
C CYS A 9 -6.31 1.48 14.77
N ALA A 10 -5.83 2.42 15.58
CA ALA A 10 -5.20 3.63 15.09
C ALA A 10 -4.01 3.21 14.23
N ALA A 11 -4.14 3.35 12.91
CA ALA A 11 -2.99 3.35 12.02
C ALA A 11 -2.06 4.44 12.57
N ALA A 12 -0.87 4.02 13.01
CA ALA A 12 0.11 4.94 13.53
C ALA A 12 0.38 5.98 12.44
N CYS A 13 0.02 7.24 12.68
CA CYS A 13 0.53 8.35 11.89
C CYS A 13 2.05 8.36 12.10
N VAL A 14 2.77 7.73 11.17
CA VAL A 14 4.21 7.84 11.09
C VAL A 14 4.51 9.30 10.78
N LEU A 15 4.94 10.04 11.81
CA LEU A 15 5.48 11.37 11.66
C LEU A 15 6.75 11.25 10.81
N SER A 16 6.69 11.67 9.55
CA SER A 16 7.86 11.71 8.68
C SER A 16 8.86 12.71 9.26
N VAL A 17 9.92 12.18 9.87
CA VAL A 17 11.09 12.96 10.26
C VAL A 17 11.83 13.30 8.96
N SER A 18 11.62 14.51 8.47
CA SER A 18 12.43 15.07 7.38
C SER A 18 13.87 15.26 7.89
N CYS A 19 14.75 14.35 7.46
CA CYS A 19 16.18 14.41 7.75
C CYS A 19 16.99 14.52 6.45
N ASN A 20 17.38 15.76 6.18
CA ASN A 20 18.62 16.21 5.54
C ASN A 20 18.66 16.38 4.01
N SER A 21 19.02 17.61 3.65
CA SER A 21 19.06 18.21 2.31
C SER A 21 20.27 17.75 1.49
N GLY A 22 20.00 16.98 0.43
CA GLY A 22 20.92 16.75 -0.68
C GLY A 22 20.41 17.44 -1.95
N SER A 23 21.30 17.91 -2.82
CA SER A 23 20.98 18.75 -4.00
C SER A 23 20.15 18.08 -5.12
N ASN A 24 19.56 16.91 -4.88
CA ASN A 24 18.70 16.15 -5.80
C ASN A 24 17.40 15.68 -5.11
N GLU A 25 17.01 16.31 -4.02
CA GLU A 25 15.79 15.98 -3.28
C GLU A 25 14.55 16.25 -4.15
N LEU A 26 13.60 15.31 -4.14
CA LEU A 26 12.35 15.49 -4.85
C LEU A 26 11.48 16.46 -4.06
N THR A 27 10.86 17.40 -4.76
CA THR A 27 9.81 18.22 -4.15
C THR A 27 8.46 17.64 -4.51
N PHE A 28 7.66 17.32 -3.50
CA PHE A 28 6.28 16.84 -3.69
C PHE A 28 5.27 17.97 -3.47
N LYS A 29 4.18 17.90 -4.20
CA LYS A 29 2.95 18.66 -3.90
C LYS A 29 1.81 17.68 -3.71
N ASN A 30 1.06 17.88 -2.64
CA ASN A 30 -0.20 17.18 -2.43
C ASN A 30 -1.30 17.85 -3.28
N PHE A 31 -1.98 17.05 -4.08
CA PHE A 31 -3.16 17.43 -4.83
C PHE A 31 -4.37 16.75 -4.23
N LYS A 32 -5.28 17.54 -3.67
CA LYS A 32 -6.48 17.04 -3.03
C LYS A 32 -7.72 17.60 -3.70
N ASP A 33 -8.67 16.72 -4.00
CA ASP A 33 -9.98 17.09 -4.50
C ASP A 33 -11.05 16.17 -3.89
N SER A 34 -12.28 16.65 -3.81
CA SER A 34 -13.40 15.88 -3.28
C SER A 34 -14.72 16.37 -3.84
N ILE A 35 -15.62 15.44 -4.14
CA ILE A 35 -17.01 15.73 -4.46
C ILE A 35 -17.94 15.00 -3.51
N GLY A 36 -19.05 15.64 -3.17
CA GLY A 36 -20.08 15.08 -2.30
C GLY A 36 -21.46 15.50 -2.78
N GLU A 37 -22.39 14.55 -2.84
CA GLU A 37 -23.79 14.81 -3.18
C GLU A 37 -24.71 14.03 -2.24
N THR A 38 -25.87 14.61 -1.94
CA THR A 38 -26.92 13.94 -1.18
C THR A 38 -28.20 13.98 -2.00
N ASP A 39 -28.71 12.81 -2.39
CA ASP A 39 -30.03 12.66 -2.99
C ASP A 39 -30.97 11.97 -1.99
N GLY A 40 -31.63 12.77 -1.16
CA GLY A 40 -32.53 12.30 -0.10
C GLY A 40 -31.82 11.47 0.98
N LYS A 41 -31.78 10.14 0.82
CA LYS A 41 -31.15 9.19 1.76
C LYS A 41 -29.80 8.66 1.29
N LEU A 42 -29.41 8.92 0.04
CA LEU A 42 -28.20 8.40 -0.55
C LEU A 42 -27.11 9.48 -0.48
N VAL A 43 -26.00 9.17 0.19
CA VAL A 43 -24.80 10.03 0.18
C VAL A 43 -23.83 9.44 -0.82
N TYR A 44 -23.36 10.27 -1.76
CA TYR A 44 -22.24 9.98 -2.63
C TYR A 44 -21.06 10.84 -2.17
N SER A 45 -19.91 10.23 -1.92
CA SER A 45 -18.67 10.96 -1.64
C SER A 45 -17.50 10.34 -2.38
N SER A 46 -16.71 11.18 -3.04
CA SER A 46 -15.48 10.73 -3.67
C SER A 46 -14.34 11.66 -3.29
N VAL A 47 -13.19 11.10 -2.95
CA VAL A 47 -11.99 11.85 -2.52
C VAL A 47 -10.78 11.36 -3.31
N ALA A 48 -9.93 12.30 -3.74
CA ALA A 48 -8.61 12.00 -4.29
C ALA A 48 -7.57 12.83 -3.55
N SER A 49 -6.50 12.20 -3.05
CA SER A 49 -5.32 12.83 -2.46
C SER A 49 -4.08 12.20 -3.10
N ILE A 50 -3.24 12.99 -3.76
CA ILE A 50 -2.07 12.49 -4.48
C ILE A 50 -0.86 13.37 -4.19
N ASP A 51 0.13 12.82 -3.49
CA ASP A 51 1.48 13.35 -3.43
C ASP A 51 2.19 13.11 -4.75
N PHE A 52 2.46 14.20 -5.46
CA PHE A 52 3.01 14.14 -6.81
C PHE A 52 4.34 14.90 -6.85
N PRO A 53 5.43 14.30 -7.37
CA PRO A 53 6.71 14.99 -7.46
C PRO A 53 6.61 16.08 -8.53
N VAL A 54 6.98 17.31 -8.20
CA VAL A 54 6.90 18.49 -9.11
C VAL A 54 8.27 19.06 -9.48
N ASP A 55 9.31 18.79 -8.69
CA ASP A 55 10.69 19.24 -8.94
C ASP A 55 11.71 18.21 -8.39
N GLY A 56 13.00 18.41 -8.68
CA GLY A 56 14.11 17.55 -8.26
C GLY A 56 14.69 16.71 -9.41
N ASP A 57 15.18 15.49 -9.10
CA ASP A 57 15.74 14.58 -10.11
C ASP A 57 14.69 14.23 -11.17
N LYS A 58 14.94 14.67 -12.42
CA LYS A 58 13.97 14.52 -13.52
C LYS A 58 13.70 13.06 -13.90
N LYS A 59 14.69 12.18 -13.78
CA LYS A 59 14.54 10.77 -14.17
C LYS A 59 13.71 10.04 -13.12
N LEU A 60 14.06 10.20 -11.85
CA LEU A 60 13.33 9.61 -10.74
C LEU A 60 11.90 10.16 -10.66
N ALA A 61 11.73 11.49 -10.77
CA ALA A 61 10.42 12.11 -10.81
C ALA A 61 9.58 11.54 -11.95
N LYS A 62 10.14 11.39 -13.17
CA LYS A 62 9.44 10.77 -14.29
C LYS A 62 8.98 9.35 -13.97
N THR A 63 9.85 8.51 -13.41
CA THR A 63 9.51 7.13 -13.03
C THR A 63 8.37 7.07 -12.02
N ILE A 64 8.41 7.89 -10.96
CA ILE A 64 7.35 7.94 -9.95
C ILE A 64 6.03 8.40 -10.58
N ARG A 65 6.06 9.44 -11.42
CA ARG A 65 4.86 9.94 -12.12
C ARG A 65 4.26 8.89 -13.04
N GLU A 66 5.09 8.14 -13.77
CA GLU A 66 4.65 7.05 -14.64
C GLU A 66 3.99 5.93 -13.84
N TRP A 67 4.56 5.58 -12.67
CA TRP A 67 3.93 4.64 -11.75
C TRP A 67 2.57 5.13 -11.23
N ILE A 68 2.47 6.38 -10.74
CA ILE A 68 1.22 6.98 -10.25
C ILE A 68 0.12 6.86 -11.32
N VAL A 69 0.43 7.23 -12.56
CA VAL A 69 -0.53 7.19 -13.67
C VAL A 69 -0.93 5.76 -14.04
N SER A 70 0.03 4.84 -14.07
CA SER A 70 -0.26 3.43 -14.35
C SER A 70 -1.15 2.82 -13.27
N TYR A 71 -0.87 3.13 -12.00
CA TYR A 71 -1.60 2.60 -10.85
C TYR A 71 -3.02 3.15 -10.76
N SER A 72 -3.17 4.48 -10.96
CA SER A 72 -4.47 5.16 -10.90
C SER A 72 -5.34 4.93 -12.16
N GLN A 73 -4.90 4.09 -13.10
CA GLN A 73 -5.54 3.85 -14.40
C GLN A 73 -5.79 5.15 -15.19
N GLY A 74 -4.97 6.18 -14.93
CA GLY A 74 -5.14 7.58 -15.30
C GLY A 74 -4.68 7.93 -16.72
N GLY A 75 -5.01 7.14 -17.74
CA GLY A 75 -4.67 7.49 -19.14
C GLY A 75 -3.15 7.58 -19.40
N LYS A 76 -2.72 8.39 -20.38
CA LYS A 76 -1.30 8.58 -20.74
C LYS A 76 -0.82 9.98 -20.33
N LEU A 77 0.41 10.06 -19.80
CA LEU A 77 1.14 11.32 -19.60
C LEU A 77 1.49 11.93 -20.97
N HIS A 78 0.99 13.14 -21.26
CA HIS A 78 1.40 14.00 -22.38
C HIS A 78 2.18 15.24 -21.85
N GLY A 79 3.50 15.12 -21.71
CA GLY A 79 4.37 16.25 -21.32
C GLY A 79 4.26 16.66 -19.85
N ASP A 80 4.73 17.87 -19.55
CA ASP A 80 4.97 18.35 -18.17
C ASP A 80 3.73 18.93 -17.45
N ASN A 81 2.52 18.81 -18.00
CA ASN A 81 1.31 19.36 -17.40
C ASN A 81 0.70 18.42 -16.34
N TYR A 82 1.42 18.22 -15.23
CA TYR A 82 1.02 17.36 -14.11
C TYR A 82 -0.32 17.71 -13.48
N GLN A 83 -0.68 19.00 -13.43
CA GLN A 83 -1.95 19.49 -12.88
C GLN A 83 -3.14 18.88 -13.62
N LYS A 84 -3.11 18.92 -14.96
CA LYS A 84 -4.17 18.34 -15.79
C LYS A 84 -4.29 16.82 -15.59
N TYR A 85 -3.19 16.12 -15.32
CA TYR A 85 -3.22 14.67 -15.05
C TYR A 85 -3.87 14.35 -13.73
N VAL A 86 -3.43 15.00 -12.65
CA VAL A 86 -4.01 14.75 -11.33
C VAL A 86 -5.50 15.09 -11.32
N SER A 87 -5.90 16.19 -11.97
CA SER A 87 -7.33 16.49 -12.15
C SER A 87 -8.08 15.41 -12.96
N GLY A 88 -7.45 14.82 -13.97
CA GLY A 88 -8.04 13.72 -14.75
C GLY A 88 -8.17 12.41 -13.95
N ILE A 89 -7.24 12.12 -13.05
CA ILE A 89 -7.33 10.98 -12.12
C ILE A 89 -8.50 11.20 -11.16
N ALA A 90 -8.58 12.39 -10.55
CA ALA A 90 -9.68 12.77 -9.66
C ALA A 90 -11.03 12.64 -10.38
N GLN A 91 -11.15 13.17 -11.61
CA GLN A 91 -12.36 13.03 -12.43
C GLN A 91 -12.79 11.58 -12.65
N LYS A 92 -11.87 10.65 -12.89
CA LYS A 92 -12.23 9.23 -13.06
C LYS A 92 -12.75 8.57 -11.79
N ILE A 93 -12.22 8.95 -10.63
CA ILE A 93 -12.73 8.49 -9.33
C ILE A 93 -14.13 9.09 -9.06
N PHE A 94 -14.34 10.30 -9.58
CA PHE A 94 -15.56 11.09 -9.47
C PHE A 94 -16.62 10.72 -10.50
N ASP A 95 -16.25 9.99 -11.56
CA ASP A 95 -17.21 9.44 -12.50
C ASP A 95 -18.12 8.50 -11.71
N LYS A 96 -19.36 8.93 -11.51
CA LYS A 96 -20.39 8.12 -10.88
C LYS A 96 -20.49 6.83 -11.71
N PRO A 97 -20.35 5.64 -11.11
CA PRO A 97 -20.83 4.46 -11.81
C PRO A 97 -22.31 4.68 -12.12
N ASP A 98 -22.78 4.11 -13.23
CA ASP A 98 -24.21 4.03 -13.51
C ASP A 98 -24.89 3.42 -12.28
N SER A 99 -25.43 4.27 -11.41
CA SER A 99 -26.06 3.81 -10.17
C SER A 99 -27.16 2.86 -10.63
N PRO A 100 -27.18 1.60 -10.15
CA PRO A 100 -28.39 0.83 -10.27
C PRO A 100 -29.49 1.72 -9.72
N LYS A 101 -30.57 1.96 -10.47
CA LYS A 101 -31.69 2.85 -10.08
C LYS A 101 -32.34 2.46 -8.73
N ASN A 102 -31.85 1.39 -8.09
CA ASN A 102 -32.32 0.77 -6.86
C ASN A 102 -31.21 0.60 -5.79
N ALA A 103 -30.03 1.23 -5.94
CA ALA A 103 -28.98 1.15 -4.92
C ALA A 103 -29.48 1.74 -3.59
N LYS A 104 -29.43 0.95 -2.52
CA LYS A 104 -29.78 1.37 -1.17
C LYS A 104 -28.50 1.48 -0.35
N GLY A 105 -28.07 2.70 -0.03
CA GLY A 105 -26.92 2.93 0.85
C GLY A 105 -26.01 4.05 0.36
N ASN A 106 -25.00 4.38 1.16
CA ASN A 106 -24.00 5.38 0.81
C ASN A 106 -23.00 4.79 -0.20
N TYR A 107 -22.54 5.65 -1.08
CA TYR A 107 -21.50 5.35 -2.05
C TYR A 107 -20.26 6.18 -1.72
N GLU A 108 -19.13 5.52 -1.57
CA GLU A 108 -17.88 6.16 -1.21
C GLU A 108 -16.74 5.62 -2.06
N ASN A 109 -15.96 6.52 -2.67
CA ASN A 109 -14.71 6.19 -3.33
C ASN A 109 -13.58 7.03 -2.74
N SER A 110 -12.41 6.44 -2.53
CA SER A 110 -11.21 7.22 -2.34
C SER A 110 -10.01 6.65 -3.08
N LEU A 111 -9.14 7.54 -3.53
CA LEU A 111 -7.75 7.25 -3.90
C LEU A 111 -6.85 8.13 -3.07
N GLU A 112 -5.95 7.49 -2.35
CA GLU A 112 -4.84 8.13 -1.66
C GLU A 112 -3.56 7.58 -2.27
N ILE A 113 -2.62 8.47 -2.60
CA ILE A 113 -1.26 8.15 -3.00
C ILE A 113 -0.37 9.09 -2.21
N ASP A 114 0.37 8.56 -1.25
CA ASP A 114 1.12 9.37 -0.28
C ASP A 114 2.61 9.05 -0.34
N LEU A 115 3.43 10.06 -0.06
CA LEU A 115 4.85 9.87 0.20
C LEU A 115 5.02 9.26 1.60
N LEU A 116 5.45 8.00 1.68
CA LEU A 116 5.75 7.36 2.96
C LEU A 116 7.09 7.85 3.52
N CYS A 117 8.14 7.81 2.68
CA CYS A 117 9.45 8.31 3.06
C CYS A 117 10.30 8.72 1.86
N ASP A 118 11.19 9.69 2.09
CA ASP A 118 12.22 10.13 1.16
C ASP A 118 13.59 10.06 1.87
N THR A 119 14.41 9.07 1.54
CA THR A 119 15.71 8.82 2.17
C THR A 119 16.87 9.19 1.24
N THR A 120 18.11 9.07 1.69
CA THR A 120 19.27 9.27 0.80
C THR A 120 19.40 8.21 -0.31
N LYS A 121 18.78 7.04 -0.15
CA LYS A 121 18.92 5.88 -1.05
C LYS A 121 17.68 5.60 -1.89
N TYR A 122 16.50 5.86 -1.36
CA TYR A 122 15.24 5.51 -2.00
C TYR A 122 14.11 6.47 -1.61
N VAL A 123 13.01 6.37 -2.34
CA VAL A 123 11.73 7.03 -2.06
C VAL A 123 10.67 5.95 -2.02
N THR A 124 9.83 5.93 -1.00
CA THR A 124 8.69 5.00 -0.92
C THR A 124 7.39 5.76 -0.99
N MET A 125 6.51 5.32 -1.89
CA MET A 125 5.14 5.79 -2.03
C MET A 125 4.19 4.69 -1.56
N THR A 126 3.08 5.06 -0.94
CA THR A 126 1.96 4.15 -0.68
C THR A 126 0.75 4.60 -1.47
N SER A 127 -0.17 3.69 -1.72
CA SER A 127 -1.48 4.01 -2.24
C SER A 127 -2.54 3.20 -1.52
N LEU A 128 -3.69 3.83 -1.29
CA LEU A 128 -4.92 3.20 -0.82
C LEU A 128 -6.05 3.54 -1.79
N VAL A 129 -6.68 2.51 -2.34
CA VAL A 129 -7.94 2.65 -3.09
C VAL A 129 -9.05 2.06 -2.25
N TYR A 130 -10.10 2.82 -1.99
CA TYR A 130 -11.29 2.36 -1.27
C TYR A 130 -12.56 2.56 -2.10
N HIS A 131 -13.47 1.60 -1.98
CA HIS A 131 -14.76 1.61 -2.65
C HIS A 131 -15.84 1.00 -1.75
N ALA A 132 -16.94 1.72 -1.54
CA ALA A 132 -18.15 1.21 -0.94
C ALA A 132 -19.35 1.53 -1.83
N ALA A 133 -20.16 0.51 -2.12
CA ALA A 133 -21.34 0.63 -2.98
C ALA A 133 -22.61 0.16 -2.26
N GLY A 134 -22.94 0.79 -1.13
CA GLY A 134 -24.16 0.51 -0.37
C GLY A 134 -24.14 -0.79 0.45
N SER A 135 -23.01 -1.48 0.55
CA SER A 135 -22.79 -2.60 1.48
C SER A 135 -22.48 -2.11 2.90
N TRP A 136 -22.55 -3.02 3.88
CA TRP A 136 -22.19 -2.71 5.27
C TRP A 136 -20.69 -2.44 5.49
N TYR A 137 -19.85 -2.83 4.54
CA TYR A 137 -18.40 -2.64 4.56
C TYR A 137 -17.92 -2.31 3.14
N GLY A 138 -16.90 -1.45 3.02
CA GLY A 138 -16.24 -1.21 1.74
C GLY A 138 -15.19 -2.26 1.42
N VAL A 139 -14.60 -2.15 0.25
CA VAL A 139 -13.39 -2.90 -0.12
C VAL A 139 -12.27 -1.89 -0.32
N HIS A 140 -11.06 -2.24 0.12
CA HIS A 140 -9.89 -1.45 -0.22
C HIS A 140 -8.76 -2.34 -0.71
N LYS A 141 -7.77 -1.67 -1.29
CA LYS A 141 -6.48 -2.24 -1.63
C LYS A 141 -5.40 -1.23 -1.32
N SER A 142 -4.42 -1.61 -0.50
CA SER A 142 -3.17 -0.86 -0.34
C SER A 142 -2.03 -1.46 -1.16
N VAL A 143 -1.13 -0.59 -1.62
CA VAL A 143 0.13 -0.98 -2.28
C VAL A 143 1.22 0.00 -1.88
N GLY A 144 2.36 -0.49 -1.41
CA GLY A 144 3.59 0.28 -1.28
C GLY A 144 4.54 0.02 -2.44
N VAL A 145 5.32 1.03 -2.83
CA VAL A 145 6.35 0.93 -3.88
C VAL A 145 7.56 1.77 -3.51
N THR A 146 8.74 1.15 -3.52
CA THR A 146 10.02 1.81 -3.25
C THR A 146 10.83 1.97 -4.52
N PHE A 147 11.34 3.19 -4.77
CA PHE A 147 12.17 3.55 -5.91
C PHE A 147 13.59 3.87 -5.45
N ARG A 148 14.59 3.17 -6.00
CA ARG A 148 16.00 3.48 -5.75
C ARG A 148 16.38 4.79 -6.43
N LYS A 149 16.96 5.72 -5.68
CA LYS A 149 17.30 7.06 -6.19
C LYS A 149 18.37 7.06 -7.28
N SER A 150 19.31 6.10 -7.25
CA SER A 150 20.43 6.09 -8.19
C SER A 150 20.03 5.82 -9.64
N ASP A 151 18.94 5.09 -9.86
CA ASP A 151 18.55 4.66 -11.21
C ASP A 151 17.03 4.57 -11.46
N GLY A 152 16.20 4.73 -10.43
CA GLY A 152 14.74 4.63 -10.50
C GLY A 152 14.21 3.19 -10.45
N LYS A 153 15.04 2.19 -10.12
CA LYS A 153 14.58 0.81 -10.05
C LYS A 153 13.57 0.62 -8.90
N ILE A 154 12.55 -0.19 -9.11
CA ILE A 154 11.55 -0.52 -8.09
C ILE A 154 12.03 -1.70 -7.26
N PHE A 155 11.86 -1.63 -5.93
CA PHE A 155 12.00 -2.79 -5.07
C PHE A 155 10.78 -3.69 -5.27
N ASP A 156 10.96 -4.82 -5.95
CA ASP A 156 9.91 -5.79 -6.23
C ASP A 156 10.34 -7.20 -5.79
N SER A 157 9.51 -8.20 -6.09
CA SER A 157 9.79 -9.59 -5.75
C SER A 157 11.09 -10.14 -6.37
N GLN A 158 11.64 -9.52 -7.42
CA GLN A 158 12.92 -9.91 -8.01
C GLN A 158 14.12 -9.45 -7.19
N MET A 159 13.91 -8.58 -6.19
CA MET A 159 14.95 -8.17 -5.25
C MET A 159 15.26 -9.23 -4.20
N ILE A 160 14.40 -10.24 -4.07
CA ILE A 160 14.58 -11.36 -3.15
C ILE A 160 15.16 -12.55 -3.90
N ASP A 161 16.18 -13.19 -3.31
CA ASP A 161 16.78 -14.39 -3.86
C ASP A 161 15.71 -15.52 -3.92
N PRO A 162 15.42 -16.08 -5.11
CA PRO A 162 14.44 -17.16 -5.24
C PRO A 162 14.73 -18.38 -4.36
N SER A 163 16.00 -18.65 -4.05
CA SER A 163 16.41 -19.74 -3.15
C SER A 163 16.13 -19.43 -1.67
N ALA A 164 15.87 -18.17 -1.33
CA ALA A 164 15.61 -17.71 0.02
C ALA A 164 14.10 -17.67 0.37
N ILE A 165 13.19 -18.00 -0.55
CA ILE A 165 11.74 -17.89 -0.34
C ILE A 165 11.25 -18.68 0.88
N SER A 166 11.74 -19.91 1.11
CA SER A 166 11.37 -20.66 2.31
C SER A 166 11.80 -19.96 3.60
N LYS A 167 12.97 -19.31 3.61
CA LYS A 167 13.45 -18.53 4.76
C LYS A 167 12.64 -17.25 4.96
N LEU A 168 12.29 -16.55 3.87
CA LEU A 168 11.42 -15.39 3.92
C LEU A 168 10.07 -15.74 4.56
N ARG A 169 9.49 -16.88 4.20
CA ARG A 169 8.23 -17.33 4.79
C ARG A 169 8.33 -17.64 6.27
N LEU A 170 9.47 -18.16 6.72
CA LEU A 170 9.73 -18.35 8.15
C LEU A 170 9.80 -17.01 8.88
N LEU A 171 10.44 -15.98 8.29
CA LEU A 171 10.42 -14.62 8.84
C LEU A 171 9.00 -14.04 8.89
N ILE A 172 8.23 -14.20 7.81
CA ILE A 172 6.84 -13.76 7.77
C ILE A 172 6.04 -14.38 8.91
N VAL A 173 6.15 -15.70 9.13
CA VAL A 173 5.49 -16.40 10.24
C VAL A 173 5.96 -15.89 11.60
N ALA A 174 7.25 -15.61 11.76
CA ALA A 174 7.82 -15.12 13.01
C ALA A 174 7.31 -13.72 13.40
N HIS A 175 7.09 -12.84 12.41
CA HIS A 175 6.60 -11.47 12.63
C HIS A 175 5.06 -11.35 12.53
N MET A 176 4.36 -12.41 12.15
CA MET A 176 2.89 -12.41 12.00
C MET A 176 2.12 -12.06 13.28
N PRO A 177 2.50 -12.52 14.49
CA PRO A 177 1.77 -12.15 15.71
C PRO A 177 1.72 -10.64 15.94
N GLU A 178 2.81 -9.92 15.64
CA GLU A 178 2.86 -8.46 15.72
C GLU A 178 1.95 -7.83 14.67
N ALA A 179 2.02 -8.31 13.42
CA ALA A 179 1.16 -7.83 12.32
C ALA A 179 -0.35 -8.02 12.61
N LEU A 180 -0.71 -9.07 13.34
CA LEU A 180 -2.10 -9.36 13.74
C LEU A 180 -2.47 -8.79 15.12
N CYS A 181 -1.58 -8.02 15.76
CA CYS A 181 -1.77 -7.48 17.11
C CYS A 181 -2.14 -8.56 18.16
N ILE A 182 -1.55 -9.75 18.06
CA ILE A 182 -1.82 -10.86 18.97
C ILE A 182 -0.83 -10.84 20.14
N GLU A 183 -1.37 -10.81 21.36
CA GLU A 183 -0.57 -10.83 22.58
C GLU A 183 -0.24 -12.27 23.04
N GLY A 184 0.95 -12.45 23.62
CA GLY A 184 1.36 -13.70 24.27
C GLY A 184 1.97 -14.73 23.31
N ASN A 185 1.69 -16.01 23.54
CA ASN A 185 2.15 -17.13 22.69
C ASN A 185 0.95 -17.84 22.05
N PRO A 186 0.26 -17.18 21.11
CA PRO A 186 -0.93 -17.72 20.47
C PRO A 186 -0.58 -18.87 19.51
N ASN A 187 -1.52 -19.79 19.31
CA ASN A 187 -1.44 -20.67 18.16
C ASN A 187 -1.88 -19.88 16.91
N LEU A 188 -0.95 -19.59 16.01
CA LEU A 188 -1.19 -18.77 14.81
C LEU A 188 -2.34 -19.31 13.94
N SER A 189 -2.59 -20.63 13.96
CA SER A 189 -3.71 -21.24 13.23
C SER A 189 -5.10 -20.81 13.69
N ASP A 190 -5.21 -20.20 14.86
CA ASP A 190 -6.48 -19.70 15.40
C ASP A 190 -6.89 -18.36 14.76
N TYR A 191 -5.92 -17.67 14.15
CA TYR A 191 -6.08 -16.34 13.56
C TYR A 191 -5.97 -16.37 12.03
N ILE A 192 -5.30 -17.38 11.48
CA ILE A 192 -5.07 -17.54 10.05
C ILE A 192 -6.08 -18.50 9.42
N ASN A 193 -6.60 -18.11 8.25
CA ASN A 193 -7.43 -18.94 7.40
C ASN A 193 -6.68 -20.23 7.04
N LYS A 194 -7.28 -21.40 7.28
CA LYS A 194 -6.61 -22.69 7.03
C LYS A 194 -6.13 -22.85 5.59
N ASP A 195 -6.85 -22.27 4.63
CA ASP A 195 -6.51 -22.30 3.21
C ASP A 195 -5.30 -21.42 2.85
N ALA A 196 -4.91 -20.49 3.75
CA ALA A 196 -3.71 -19.67 3.63
C ALA A 196 -2.46 -20.39 4.18
N LEU A 197 -2.62 -21.57 4.79
CA LEU A 197 -1.52 -22.39 5.27
C LEU A 197 -1.18 -23.48 4.25
N GLU A 198 0.10 -23.83 4.17
CA GLU A 198 0.56 -24.99 3.40
C GLU A 198 1.77 -25.64 4.08
N ASN A 199 1.96 -26.93 3.82
CA ASN A 199 3.11 -27.65 4.33
C ASN A 199 4.30 -27.49 3.38
N VAL A 200 5.39 -26.92 3.87
CA VAL A 200 6.66 -26.79 3.15
C VAL A 200 7.77 -27.38 3.99
N ASP A 201 8.42 -28.42 3.46
CA ASP A 201 9.52 -29.14 4.11
C ASP A 201 9.17 -29.60 5.55
N GLY A 202 7.93 -30.02 5.76
CA GLY A 202 7.44 -30.47 7.07
C GLY A 202 6.96 -29.38 8.01
N ASN A 203 7.06 -28.10 7.62
CA ASN A 203 6.60 -26.95 8.40
C ASN A 203 5.28 -26.42 7.84
N LEU A 204 4.32 -26.12 8.71
CA LEU A 204 3.08 -25.43 8.32
C LEU A 204 3.36 -23.94 8.23
N LEU A 205 3.46 -23.41 7.01
CA LEU A 205 3.80 -22.01 6.73
C LEU A 205 2.63 -21.28 6.09
N VAL A 206 2.59 -19.97 6.28
CA VAL A 206 1.68 -19.09 5.54
C VAL A 206 2.13 -19.04 4.08
N LYS A 207 1.19 -19.08 3.14
CA LYS A 207 1.45 -18.89 1.71
C LYS A 207 2.02 -17.49 1.45
N MET A 208 2.81 -17.34 0.39
CA MET A 208 3.20 -15.99 -0.05
C MET A 208 1.96 -15.20 -0.49
N PRO A 209 1.94 -13.86 -0.32
CA PRO A 209 0.84 -13.05 -0.84
C PRO A 209 0.64 -13.28 -2.34
N GLY A 210 -0.61 -13.39 -2.78
CA GLY A 210 -0.96 -13.57 -4.19
C GLY A 210 -0.51 -12.39 -5.04
N ALA A 211 -0.52 -11.18 -4.48
CA ALA A 211 0.07 -9.98 -5.06
C ALA A 211 1.36 -9.60 -4.32
N PHE A 212 2.41 -10.43 -4.46
CA PHE A 212 3.67 -10.20 -3.76
C PHE A 212 4.46 -9.01 -4.33
N MET A 213 4.26 -7.84 -3.72
CA MET A 213 4.93 -6.57 -4.04
C MET A 213 5.48 -5.96 -2.74
N PRO A 214 6.63 -6.43 -2.24
CA PRO A 214 7.21 -5.88 -1.02
C PRO A 214 7.70 -4.44 -1.25
N TYR A 215 7.73 -3.65 -0.19
CA TYR A 215 8.30 -2.30 -0.20
C TYR A 215 9.16 -2.08 1.03
N ILE A 216 9.91 -0.98 1.06
CA ILE A 216 10.79 -0.59 2.18
C ILE A 216 10.17 0.60 2.91
N ASP A 217 9.99 0.50 4.23
CA ASP A 217 9.49 1.60 5.06
C ASP A 217 10.58 2.67 5.33
N GLY A 218 10.25 3.71 6.12
CA GLY A 218 11.19 4.78 6.44
C GLY A 218 12.38 4.36 7.32
N ASP A 219 12.26 3.25 8.03
CA ASP A 219 13.30 2.71 8.92
C ASP A 219 14.20 1.68 8.19
N GLY A 220 13.88 1.37 6.94
CA GLY A 220 14.61 0.38 6.15
C GLY A 220 14.14 -1.06 6.36
N ASN A 221 12.98 -1.29 6.97
CA ASN A 221 12.40 -2.62 7.05
C ASN A 221 11.68 -2.95 5.75
N VAL A 222 11.58 -4.23 5.43
CA VAL A 222 10.79 -4.69 4.28
C VAL A 222 9.39 -5.05 4.75
N VAL A 223 8.38 -4.44 4.14
CA VAL A 223 6.97 -4.69 4.42
C VAL A 223 6.40 -5.64 3.37
N VAL A 224 5.74 -6.68 3.84
CA VAL A 224 5.02 -7.67 3.03
C VAL A 224 3.53 -7.56 3.34
N THR A 225 2.72 -7.16 2.36
CA THR A 225 1.28 -6.95 2.54
C THR A 225 0.48 -8.14 2.02
N TYR A 226 -0.44 -8.63 2.85
CA TYR A 226 -1.51 -9.55 2.46
C TYR A 226 -2.81 -8.77 2.28
N GLY A 227 -3.52 -9.06 1.18
CA GLY A 227 -4.77 -8.40 0.85
C GLY A 227 -5.90 -8.77 1.82
N LEU A 228 -7.01 -8.03 1.72
CA LEU A 228 -8.20 -8.28 2.53
C LEU A 228 -8.66 -9.73 2.46
N GLN A 229 -8.87 -10.34 3.63
CA GLN A 229 -9.29 -11.72 3.80
C GLN A 229 -8.34 -12.78 3.23
N GLU A 230 -7.17 -12.40 2.74
CA GLU A 230 -6.24 -13.35 2.12
C GLU A 230 -5.75 -14.38 3.13
N ILE A 231 -5.38 -13.93 4.32
CA ILE A 231 -4.85 -14.79 5.39
C ILE A 231 -5.64 -14.74 6.70
N ALA A 232 -6.47 -13.72 6.94
CA ALA A 232 -7.21 -13.55 8.19
C ALA A 232 -8.66 -13.12 7.93
N ALA A 233 -9.47 -12.92 8.97
CA ALA A 233 -10.81 -12.36 8.83
C ALA A 233 -10.77 -10.88 8.41
N TYR A 234 -11.86 -10.35 7.85
CA TYR A 234 -11.96 -8.95 7.42
C TYR A 234 -11.65 -7.94 8.52
N ASP A 235 -11.98 -8.28 9.78
CA ASP A 235 -11.76 -7.41 10.94
C ASP A 235 -10.27 -7.13 11.22
N TYR A 236 -9.35 -7.93 10.66
CA TYR A 236 -7.91 -7.69 10.72
C TYR A 236 -7.40 -6.75 9.61
N GLY A 237 -8.24 -6.38 8.65
CA GLY A 237 -7.84 -5.56 7.51
C GLY A 237 -6.86 -6.27 6.56
N GLU A 238 -6.09 -5.48 5.83
CA GLU A 238 -4.89 -5.97 5.15
C GLU A 238 -3.78 -6.17 6.18
N VAL A 239 -3.10 -7.30 6.10
CA VAL A 239 -2.08 -7.68 7.10
C VAL A 239 -0.72 -7.30 6.54
N GLU A 240 -0.08 -6.31 7.16
CA GLU A 240 1.28 -5.89 6.83
C GLU A 240 2.27 -6.52 7.80
N VAL A 241 3.14 -7.38 7.26
CA VAL A 241 4.22 -8.01 8.02
C VAL A 241 5.50 -7.23 7.78
N VAL A 242 5.99 -6.58 8.83
CA VAL A 242 7.24 -5.81 8.82
C VAL A 242 8.41 -6.72 9.17
N ILE A 243 9.37 -6.84 8.27
CA ILE A 243 10.58 -7.66 8.44
C ILE A 243 11.78 -6.73 8.63
N PRO A 244 12.50 -6.82 9.76
CA PRO A 244 13.65 -5.97 10.04
C PRO A 244 14.72 -6.03 8.94
N LYS A 245 15.37 -4.90 8.69
CA LYS A 245 16.47 -4.77 7.70
C LYS A 245 17.51 -5.89 7.83
N ASP A 246 17.96 -6.15 9.04
CA ASP A 246 19.04 -7.12 9.30
C ASP A 246 18.63 -8.56 8.99
N ASP A 247 17.35 -8.88 9.11
CA ASP A 247 16.81 -10.22 8.82
C ASP A 247 16.58 -10.43 7.33
N ILE A 248 16.16 -9.38 6.60
CA ILE A 248 15.87 -9.48 5.17
C ILE A 248 17.13 -9.37 4.30
N LEU A 249 18.13 -8.58 4.70
CA LEU A 249 19.37 -8.33 3.93
C LEU A 249 20.06 -9.60 3.41
N PRO A 250 20.19 -10.69 4.19
CA PRO A 250 20.80 -11.95 3.73
C PRO A 250 19.96 -12.70 2.68
N LEU A 251 18.67 -12.37 2.55
CA LEU A 251 17.73 -13.01 1.63
C LEU A 251 17.59 -12.25 0.30
N LEU A 252 18.25 -11.09 0.17
CA LEU A 252 18.19 -10.27 -1.04
C LEU A 252 19.22 -10.69 -2.08
N THR A 253 18.87 -10.46 -3.34
CA THR A 253 19.84 -10.47 -4.44
C THR A 253 20.84 -9.33 -4.28
N GLU A 254 21.97 -9.40 -5.00
CA GLU A 254 22.95 -8.31 -4.99
C GLU A 254 22.35 -6.96 -5.40
N ASP A 255 21.37 -6.98 -6.30
CA ASP A 255 20.68 -5.76 -6.72
C ASP A 255 19.67 -5.26 -5.66
N GLY A 256 18.99 -6.17 -4.95
CA GLY A 256 18.13 -5.81 -3.82
C GLY A 256 18.91 -5.12 -2.69
N LYS A 257 20.14 -5.57 -2.42
CA LYS A 257 21.01 -4.98 -1.40
C LYS A 257 21.39 -3.52 -1.69
N LEU A 258 21.37 -3.08 -2.96
CA LEU A 258 21.70 -1.71 -3.34
C LEU A 258 20.66 -0.66 -2.89
N PHE A 259 19.51 -1.08 -2.36
CA PHE A 259 18.55 -0.19 -1.71
C PHE A 259 18.98 0.22 -0.28
N PHE A 260 19.95 -0.47 0.31
CA PHE A 260 20.33 -0.35 1.71
C PHE A 260 21.70 0.32 1.94
#